data_AF-A0A972U7H4-F1
#
_entry.id   AF-A0A972U7H4-F1
#
_cell.length_a   1.000
_cell.length_b   1.000
_cell.length_c   1.000
_cell.angle_alpha   90.00
_cell.angle_beta   90.00
_cell.angle_gamma   90.00
#
_symmetry.space_group_name_H-M   'P 1'
#
loop_
_entity.id
_entity.type
_entity.pdbx_description
1 polymer ?
#
loop_
_entity_poly.entity_id
_entity_poly.type
_entity_poly.pdbx_seq_one_letter_code
_entity_poly.pdbx_strand_id
1 'polypeptide(L)'
;MAEVSNTTSGIHAEYAFDDLDRLTNIVWRNSTNGILRSFGYQYDDAGMITNVARETSAESVAYGYDSLDRLTSASASYLTASYGWDLAGNPLSRTENEEAVGVVPKLKPYRATSHHESHDACL
;
A
#
# COMPACT_ATOMS: atom_id res chain seq x y z
N MET A 1 -11.31 -14.70 1.98
CA MET A 1 -11.08 -15.73 0.93
C MET A 1 -9.66 -15.55 0.38
N ALA A 2 -9.04 -16.56 -0.24
CA ALA A 2 -7.70 -16.43 -0.81
C ALA A 2 -7.69 -16.81 -2.30
N GLU A 3 -7.07 -15.97 -3.13
CA GLU A 3 -6.91 -16.19 -4.57
C GLU A 3 -5.44 -16.55 -4.87
N VAL A 4 -5.19 -17.38 -5.88
CA VAL A 4 -3.84 -17.77 -6.32
C VAL A 4 -3.70 -17.51 -7.82
N SER A 5 -2.73 -16.65 -8.21
CA SER A 5 -2.37 -16.43 -9.62
C SER A 5 -1.04 -17.12 -9.93
N ASN A 6 -1.01 -18.05 -10.88
CA ASN A 6 0.13 -18.94 -11.13
C ASN A 6 0.77 -18.63 -12.49
N THR A 7 2.08 -18.35 -12.52
CA THR A 7 2.84 -18.12 -13.77
C THR A 7 3.59 -19.39 -14.18
N THR A 8 3.90 -19.53 -15.48
CA THR A 8 4.56 -20.71 -16.10
C THR A 8 5.87 -21.14 -15.44
N SER A 9 6.52 -20.28 -14.64
CA SER A 9 7.74 -20.58 -13.89
C SER A 9 7.50 -21.19 -12.49
N GLY A 10 6.24 -21.39 -12.09
CA GLY A 10 5.87 -21.85 -10.75
C GLY A 10 6.00 -20.78 -9.66
N ILE A 11 6.19 -19.51 -10.06
CA ILE A 11 6.01 -18.36 -9.17
C ILE A 11 4.52 -18.03 -9.14
N HIS A 12 3.97 -17.90 -7.95
CA HIS A 12 2.57 -17.54 -7.76
C HIS A 12 2.39 -16.46 -6.70
N ALA A 13 1.28 -15.73 -6.80
CA ALA A 13 0.85 -14.75 -5.80
C ALA A 13 -0.36 -15.30 -5.03
N GLU A 14 -0.33 -15.17 -3.71
CA GLU A 14 -1.44 -15.48 -2.79
C GLU A 14 -2.02 -14.18 -2.25
N TYR A 15 -3.33 -14.01 -2.34
CA TYR A 15 -4.05 -12.82 -1.87
C TYR A 15 -4.91 -13.16 -0.66
N ALA A 16 -5.02 -12.26 0.32
CA ALA A 16 -5.96 -12.37 1.42
C ALA A 16 -6.79 -11.09 1.52
N PHE A 17 -8.06 -11.24 1.91
CA PHE A 17 -9.02 -10.14 1.99
C PHE A 17 -9.70 -10.13 3.37
N ASP A 18 -10.11 -8.95 3.83
CA ASP A 18 -11.01 -8.79 4.99
C ASP A 18 -12.49 -9.01 4.61
N ASP A 19 -13.39 -8.90 5.58
CA ASP A 19 -14.84 -9.10 5.40
C ASP A 19 -15.51 -8.02 4.54
N LEU A 20 -14.78 -6.94 4.20
CA LEU A 20 -15.22 -5.88 3.29
C LEU A 20 -14.62 -6.06 1.88
N ASP A 21 -14.07 -7.24 1.59
CA ASP A 21 -13.38 -7.59 0.33
C ASP A 21 -12.18 -6.67 0.01
N ARG A 22 -11.53 -6.10 1.03
CA ARG A 22 -10.32 -5.29 0.87
C ARG A 22 -9.07 -6.15 1.04
N LEU A 23 -8.06 -5.96 0.19
CA LEU A 23 -6.82 -6.72 0.20
C LEU A 23 -6.03 -6.45 1.49
N THR A 24 -5.83 -7.46 2.33
CA THR A 24 -5.04 -7.35 3.57
C THR A 24 -3.64 -7.94 3.45
N ASN A 25 -3.42 -8.86 2.51
CA ASN A 25 -2.12 -9.47 2.30
C ASN A 25 -1.92 -9.90 0.85
N ILE A 26 -0.70 -9.75 0.37
CA ILE A 26 -0.23 -10.37 -0.87
C ILE A 26 1.14 -11.00 -0.63
N VAL A 27 1.31 -12.26 -1.05
CA VAL A 27 2.57 -13.00 -0.90
C VAL A 27 2.95 -13.62 -2.23
N TRP A 28 4.11 -13.26 -2.76
CA TRP A 28 4.69 -13.95 -3.92
C TRP A 28 5.59 -15.07 -3.42
N ARG A 29 5.38 -16.26 -3.96
CA ARG A 29 6.18 -17.44 -3.66
C ARG A 29 6.87 -17.97 -4.90
N ASN A 30 7.99 -18.64 -4.69
CA ASN A 30 8.62 -19.46 -5.72
C ASN A 30 7.96 -20.85 -5.79
N SER A 31 8.44 -21.67 -6.73
CA SER A 31 7.92 -23.03 -6.98
C SER A 31 8.12 -24.03 -5.84
N THR A 32 8.94 -23.70 -4.83
CA THR A 32 9.14 -24.49 -3.62
C THR A 32 8.45 -23.89 -2.39
N ASN A 33 7.50 -22.96 -2.60
CA ASN A 33 6.75 -22.22 -1.58
C ASN A 33 7.57 -21.26 -0.70
N GLY A 34 8.81 -20.97 -1.07
CA GLY A 34 9.61 -19.93 -0.44
C GLY A 34 9.04 -18.54 -0.74
N ILE A 35 8.94 -17.69 0.29
CA ILE A 35 8.46 -16.31 0.14
C ILE A 35 9.54 -15.49 -0.56
N LEU A 36 9.17 -14.88 -1.69
CA LEU A 36 10.02 -13.96 -2.45
C LEU A 36 9.74 -12.51 -2.07
N ARG A 37 8.46 -12.20 -1.82
CA ARG A 37 7.99 -10.86 -1.48
C ARG A 37 6.65 -10.95 -0.75
N SER A 38 6.35 -9.99 0.12
CA SER A 38 5.07 -9.87 0.78
C SER A 38 4.72 -8.44 1.17
N PHE A 39 3.44 -8.10 1.08
CA PHE A 39 2.88 -6.85 1.61
C PHE A 39 1.65 -7.13 2.46
N GLY A 40 1.62 -6.54 3.65
CA GLY A 40 0.43 -6.49 4.51
C GLY A 40 -0.17 -5.09 4.54
N TYR A 41 -1.50 -4.98 4.53
CA TYR A 41 -2.23 -3.73 4.54
C TYR A 41 -3.19 -3.66 5.73
N GLN A 42 -3.21 -2.51 6.39
CA GLN A 42 -4.22 -2.19 7.42
C GLN A 42 -5.00 -0.97 6.99
N TYR A 43 -6.28 -0.95 7.35
CA TYR A 43 -7.21 0.09 6.99
C TYR A 43 -7.88 0.68 8.22
N ASP A 44 -8.27 1.94 8.15
CA ASP A 44 -9.25 2.51 9.07
C ASP A 44 -10.71 2.20 8.62
N ASP A 45 -11.67 2.71 9.39
CA ASP A 45 -13.10 2.56 9.14
C ASP A 45 -13.55 3.30 7.86
N ALA A 46 -12.81 4.33 7.42
CA ALA A 46 -13.06 5.04 6.17
C ALA A 46 -12.50 4.29 4.94
N GLY A 47 -11.70 3.23 5.16
CA GLY A 47 -11.06 2.46 4.10
C GLY A 47 -9.73 3.02 3.62
N MET A 48 -9.13 3.94 4.38
CA MET A 48 -7.81 4.49 4.09
C MET A 48 -6.74 3.57 4.67
N ILE A 49 -5.64 3.39 3.93
CA ILE A 49 -4.53 2.52 4.35
C ILE A 49 -3.75 3.21 5.48
N THR A 50 -3.81 2.68 6.70
CA THR A 50 -3.09 3.23 7.85
C THR A 50 -1.71 2.60 8.04
N ASN A 51 -1.48 1.41 7.47
CA ASN A 51 -0.18 0.75 7.53
C ASN A 51 0.08 -0.12 6.29
N VAL A 52 1.33 -0.11 5.82
CA VAL A 52 1.86 -1.09 4.86
C VAL A 52 3.08 -1.76 5.48
N ALA A 53 3.01 -3.06 5.72
CA ALA A 53 4.16 -3.88 6.12
C ALA A 53 4.78 -4.54 4.88
N ARG A 54 6.11 -4.60 4.80
CA ARG A 54 6.86 -5.25 3.70
C ARG A 54 7.78 -6.31 4.28
N GLU A 55 7.73 -7.56 3.83
CA GLU A 55 8.55 -8.72 4.28
C GLU A 55 8.59 -8.99 5.79
N THR A 56 9.01 -8.02 6.57
CA THR A 56 9.07 -7.98 8.02
C THR A 56 8.31 -6.77 8.56
N SER A 57 7.80 -6.87 9.79
CA SER A 57 7.14 -5.74 10.46
C SER A 57 8.06 -4.54 10.67
N ALA A 58 9.38 -4.73 10.63
CA ALA A 58 10.39 -3.68 10.78
C ALA A 58 10.44 -2.71 9.58
N GLU A 59 9.92 -3.13 8.42
CA GLU A 59 9.83 -2.29 7.22
C GLU A 59 8.45 -1.64 7.06
N SER A 60 7.63 -1.67 8.11
CA SER A 60 6.28 -1.10 8.05
C SER A 60 6.30 0.43 7.97
N VAL A 61 5.40 0.94 7.14
CA VAL A 61 5.14 2.38 6.98
C VAL A 61 3.74 2.67 7.48
N ALA A 62 3.63 3.54 8.47
CA ALA A 62 2.36 4.08 8.95
C ALA A 62 1.98 5.34 8.19
N TYR A 63 0.69 5.54 7.95
CA TYR A 63 0.16 6.70 7.24
C TYR A 63 -0.88 7.42 8.10
N GLY A 64 -0.85 8.75 8.08
CA GLY A 64 -1.84 9.61 8.72
C GLY A 64 -2.59 10.45 7.69
N TYR A 65 -3.86 10.73 7.98
CA TYR A 65 -4.75 11.49 7.11
C TYR A 65 -5.43 12.63 7.87
N ASP A 66 -5.87 13.66 7.16
CA ASP A 66 -6.80 14.66 7.70
C ASP A 66 -8.26 14.26 7.47
N SER A 67 -9.21 15.07 7.95
CA SER A 67 -10.65 14.79 7.84
C SER A 67 -11.20 14.89 6.41
N LEU A 68 -10.36 15.22 5.42
CA LEU A 68 -10.70 15.23 4.00
C LEU A 68 -10.03 14.07 3.25
N ASP A 69 -9.56 13.06 3.98
CA ASP A 69 -8.89 11.86 3.48
C ASP A 69 -7.58 12.16 2.73
N ARG A 70 -6.90 13.26 3.08
CA ARG A 70 -5.63 13.67 2.48
C ARG A 70 -4.47 13.22 3.35
N LEU A 71 -3.43 12.66 2.73
CA LEU A 71 -2.24 12.20 3.45
C LEU A 71 -1.56 13.36 4.16
N THR A 72 -1.39 13.28 5.48
CA THR A 72 -0.69 14.28 6.29
C THR A 72 0.66 13.78 6.79
N SER A 73 0.86 12.47 6.91
CA SER A 73 2.12 11.89 7.34
C SER A 73 2.38 10.50 6.77
N ALA A 74 3.66 10.16 6.61
CA ALA A 74 4.13 8.78 6.44
C ALA A 74 5.34 8.55 7.35
N SER A 75 5.36 7.46 8.11
CA SER A 75 6.44 7.20 9.07
C SER A 75 6.85 5.73 9.13
N ALA A 76 8.15 5.48 9.21
CA ALA A 76 8.79 4.19 9.46
C ALA A 76 10.10 4.43 10.22
N SER A 77 10.82 3.37 10.56
CA SER A 77 12.15 3.48 11.18
C SER A 77 13.17 4.25 10.32
N TYR A 78 13.02 4.21 9.00
CA TYR A 78 13.86 4.86 8.00
C TYR A 78 13.15 6.01 7.26
N LEU A 79 11.91 6.33 7.62
CA LEU A 79 11.08 7.30 6.90
C LEU A 79 10.40 8.24 7.89
N THR A 80 10.49 9.54 7.65
CA THR A 80 9.56 10.50 8.26
C THR A 80 9.20 11.53 7.21
N ALA A 81 7.93 11.55 6.85
CA ALA A 81 7.35 12.48 5.89
C ALA A 81 6.13 13.16 6.48
N SER A 82 5.98 14.45 6.19
CA SER A 82 4.83 15.27 6.57
C SER A 82 4.36 16.14 5.42
N TYR A 83 3.05 16.30 5.28
CA TYR A 83 2.40 17.05 4.21
C TYR A 83 1.42 18.06 4.77
N GLY A 84 1.50 19.29 4.28
CA GLY A 84 0.51 20.33 4.51
C GLY A 84 -0.34 20.57 3.27
N TRP A 85 -1.62 20.88 3.46
CA TRP A 85 -2.57 21.16 2.38
C TRP A 85 -3.30 22.47 2.63
N ASP A 86 -3.61 23.21 1.58
CA ASP A 86 -4.51 24.36 1.67
C ASP A 86 -5.98 23.90 1.67
N LEU A 87 -6.91 24.85 1.79
CA LEU A 87 -8.36 24.57 1.75
C LEU A 87 -8.85 24.09 0.39
N ALA A 88 -8.11 24.36 -0.69
CA ALA A 88 -8.43 23.92 -2.05
C ALA A 88 -7.84 22.53 -2.38
N GLY A 89 -7.03 21.94 -1.47
CA GLY A 89 -6.39 20.65 -1.68
C GLY A 89 -5.05 20.71 -2.39
N ASN A 90 -4.43 21.89 -2.50
CA ASN A 90 -3.08 22.00 -3.04
C ASN A 90 -2.03 21.75 -1.94
N PRO A 91 -0.91 21.10 -2.25
CA PRO A 91 0.16 20.87 -1.29
C PRO A 91 0.83 22.20 -0.91
N LEU A 92 0.80 22.54 0.39
CA LEU A 92 1.49 23.70 0.97
C LEU A 92 2.92 23.37 1.42
N SER A 93 3.14 22.15 1.87
CA SER A 93 4.46 21.72 2.35
C SER A 93 4.67 20.23 2.17
N ARG A 94 5.94 19.87 2.01
CA ARG A 94 6.43 18.50 2.02
C ARG A 94 7.76 18.50 2.77
N THR A 95 7.80 17.81 3.89
CA THR A 95 9.03 17.59 4.66
C THR A 95 9.30 16.11 4.69
N GLU A 96 10.51 15.73 4.34
CA GLU A 96 10.93 14.34 4.16
C GLU A 96 12.40 14.20 4.58
N ASN A 97 12.76 13.11 5.24
CA ASN A 97 14.18 12.73 5.37
C ASN A 97 14.73 12.24 4.01
N GLU A 98 16.05 12.28 3.79
CA GLU A 98 16.67 12.00 2.47
C GLU A 98 16.30 10.61 1.90
N GLU A 99 15.96 9.65 2.75
CA GLU A 99 15.54 8.29 2.37
C GLU A 99 14.06 8.17 1.96
N ALA A 100 13.26 9.21 2.17
CA ALA A 100 11.84 9.24 1.80
C ALA A 100 11.56 9.45 0.32
N VAL A 101 12.57 9.92 -0.42
CA VAL A 101 12.45 10.32 -1.83
C VAL A 101 12.17 9.06 -2.68
N GLY A 102 10.89 8.82 -2.97
CA GLY A 102 10.43 7.68 -3.79
C GLY A 102 9.81 6.52 -3.02
N VAL A 103 9.83 6.54 -1.68
CA VAL A 103 9.11 5.55 -0.84
C VAL A 103 7.65 5.95 -0.67
N VAL A 104 7.39 7.25 -0.58
CA VAL A 104 6.02 7.74 -0.51
C VAL A 104 5.42 7.67 -1.91
N PRO A 105 4.33 6.91 -2.12
CA PRO A 105 3.67 6.89 -3.40
C PRO A 105 3.30 8.32 -3.79
N LYS A 106 3.41 8.69 -5.06
CA LYS A 106 2.77 9.90 -5.58
C LYS A 106 1.26 9.68 -5.49
N LEU A 107 0.68 9.90 -4.33
CA LEU A 107 -0.73 9.70 -4.09
C LEU A 107 -1.49 10.80 -4.82
N LYS A 108 -1.98 10.48 -6.01
CA LYS A 108 -3.35 10.90 -6.31
C LYS A 108 -4.23 10.23 -5.25
N PRO A 109 -5.20 10.92 -4.65
CA PRO A 109 -6.12 10.29 -3.71
C PRO A 109 -6.77 9.11 -4.44
N TYR A 110 -6.37 7.89 -4.07
CA TYR A 110 -7.07 6.70 -4.52
C TYR A 110 -8.38 6.70 -3.75
N ARG A 111 -9.40 7.34 -4.32
CA ARG A 111 -10.76 6.82 -4.12
C ARG A 111 -10.72 5.41 -4.70
N ALA A 112 -11.06 4.42 -3.89
CA ALA A 112 -11.50 3.12 -4.39
C ALA A 112 -12.82 3.31 -5.16
N THR A 113 -12.81 4.02 -6.29
CA THR A 113 -13.85 3.84 -7.30
C THR A 113 -13.62 2.47 -7.88
N SER A 114 -14.58 1.57 -7.66
CA SER A 114 -14.70 0.28 -8.31
C SER A 114 -14.38 0.40 -9.81
N HIS A 115 -13.14 0.12 -10.17
CA HIS A 115 -12.79 -0.25 -11.52
C HIS A 115 -12.33 -1.70 -11.47
N HIS A 116 -13.31 -2.55 -11.70
CA HIS A 116 -13.10 -3.79 -12.42
C HIS A 116 -12.47 -3.42 -13.78
N GLU A 117 -11.17 -3.18 -13.78
CA GLU A 117 -10.37 -3.30 -15.00
C GLU A 117 -9.62 -4.61 -14.88
N SER A 118 -10.07 -5.54 -15.70
CA SER A 118 -9.39 -6.76 -16.09
C SER A 118 -7.88 -6.53 -16.16
N HIS A 119 -7.14 -7.24 -15.30
CA HIS A 119 -5.71 -7.43 -15.43
C HIS A 119 -5.44 -8.20 -16.73
N ASP A 120 -5.38 -7.46 -17.84
CA ASP A 120 -4.76 -7.92 -19.06
C ASP A 120 -3.35 -7.33 -19.16
N ALA A 121 -2.41 -8.27 -19.19
CA ALA A 121 -1.08 -8.19 -19.76
C ALA A 121 -0.08 -7.20 -19.14
N CYS A 122 0.86 -7.76 -18.37
CA CYS A 122 2.27 -7.43 -18.60
C CYS A 122 3.04 -8.74 -18.82
N LEU A 123 3.75 -8.78 -19.95
CA LEU A 123 4.53 -9.89 -20.52
C LEU A 123 5.69 -10.33 -19.64
#